data_AF-A0A978SKU8-F1
#
_entry.id   AF-A0A978SKU8-F1
#
_cell.length_a   1.000
_cell.length_b   1.000
_cell.length_c   1.000
_cell.angle_alpha   90.00
_cell.angle_beta   90.00
_cell.angle_gamma   90.00
#
_symmetry.space_group_name_H-M   'P 1'
#
loop_
_entity.id
_entity.type
_entity.pdbx_description
1 polymer ?
#
loop_
_entity_poly.entity_id
_entity_poly.type
_entity_poly.pdbx_seq_one_letter_code
_entity_poly.pdbx_strand_id
1 'polypeptide(L)'
;MMLITLELTPDLELKLRQSIAAHDTESVRQLLVDALIPTVEALLQQEVEALPTEQFEVLTNQLVEEFATFFDSTPPALSDYAVSRAGIYEDHP
;
A
#
# COMPACT_ATOMS: atom_id res chain seq x y z
N MET A 1 -8.55 -15.41 -3.14
CA MET A 1 -8.79 -15.25 -4.59
C MET A 1 -9.37 -13.85 -4.76
N MET A 2 -8.65 -12.97 -5.47
CA MET A 2 -9.03 -11.56 -5.59
C MET A 2 -9.73 -11.37 -6.95
N LEU A 3 -10.97 -10.87 -6.92
CA LEU A 3 -11.73 -10.53 -8.12
C LEU A 3 -11.55 -9.03 -8.36
N ILE A 4 -11.02 -8.66 -9.52
CA ILE A 4 -10.88 -7.26 -9.94
C ILE A 4 -11.93 -7.04 -11.03
N THR A 5 -12.87 -6.14 -10.77
CA THR A 5 -13.86 -5.71 -11.78
C THR A 5 -13.23 -4.63 -12.63
N LEU A 6 -13.14 -4.88 -13.95
CA LEU A 6 -12.57 -3.94 -14.90
C LEU A 6 -13.69 -3.31 -15.71
N GLU A 7 -13.87 -2.00 -15.55
CA GLU A 7 -14.81 -1.22 -16.37
C GLU A 7 -14.16 -0.95 -17.72
N LEU A 8 -14.59 -1.69 -18.75
CA LEU A 8 -14.08 -1.55 -20.11
C LEU A 8 -14.98 -0.60 -20.90
N THR A 9 -14.37 0.26 -21.72
CA THR A 9 -15.11 1.04 -22.71
C THR A 9 -15.63 0.13 -23.84
N PRO A 10 -16.73 0.50 -24.52
CA PRO A 10 -17.32 -0.33 -25.58
C PRO A 10 -16.33 -0.69 -26.70
N ASP A 11 -15.41 0.22 -27.02
CA ASP A 11 -14.39 0.02 -28.04
C ASP A 11 -13.32 -1.00 -27.64
N LEU A 12 -12.93 -1.02 -26.36
CA LEU A 12 -11.99 -2.01 -25.82
C LEU A 12 -12.62 -3.38 -25.69
N GLU A 13 -13.90 -3.46 -25.31
CA GLU A 13 -14.64 -4.72 -25.25
C GLU A 13 -14.73 -5.37 -26.63
N LEU A 14 -15.02 -4.57 -27.67
CA LEU A 14 -15.12 -5.07 -29.04
C LEU A 14 -13.78 -5.62 -29.55
N LYS A 15 -12.68 -4.92 -29.27
CA LYS A 15 -11.32 -5.38 -29.60
C LYS A 15 -10.95 -6.64 -28.82
N LEU A 16 -11.30 -6.72 -27.54
CA LEU A 16 -11.05 -7.91 -26.71
C LEU A 16 -11.79 -9.13 -27.27
N ARG A 17 -13.07 -8.99 -27.63
CA ARG A 17 -13.86 -10.07 -28.25
C ARG A 17 -13.25 -10.52 -29.57
N GLN A 18 -12.77 -9.59 -30.39
CA GLN A 18 -12.10 -9.91 -31.67
C GLN A 18 -10.79 -10.66 -31.45
N SER A 19 -9.94 -10.22 -30.51
CA SER A 19 -8.68 -10.88 -30.20
C SER A 19 -8.87 -12.28 -29.58
N ILE A 20 -9.91 -12.45 -28.76
CA ILE A 20 -10.31 -13.77 -28.23
C ILE A 20 -10.75 -14.69 -29.37
N ALA A 21 -11.60 -14.19 -30.29
CA ALA A 21 -12.04 -14.97 -31.45
C ALA A 21 -10.85 -15.37 -32.35
N ALA A 22 -9.85 -14.50 -32.48
CA ALA A 22 -8.62 -14.75 -33.22
C ALA A 22 -7.60 -15.63 -32.46
N HIS A 23 -7.88 -16.00 -31.21
CA HIS A 23 -6.95 -16.70 -30.32
C HIS A 23 -5.61 -15.97 -30.14
N ASP A 24 -5.63 -14.65 -30.31
CA ASP A 24 -4.43 -13.83 -30.17
C ASP A 24 -4.21 -13.48 -28.70
N THR A 25 -3.51 -14.38 -28.01
CA THR A 25 -3.18 -14.25 -26.59
C THR A 25 -2.29 -13.05 -26.29
N GLU A 26 -1.50 -12.59 -27.26
CA GLU A 26 -0.60 -11.46 -27.09
C GLU A 26 -1.41 -10.15 -27.11
N SER A 27 -2.29 -10.00 -28.09
CA SER A 27 -3.22 -8.87 -28.17
C SER A 27 -4.16 -8.81 -26.96
N VAL A 28 -4.68 -9.95 -26.48
CA VAL A 28 -5.51 -10.00 -25.26
C VAL A 28 -4.71 -9.53 -24.05
N ARG A 29 -3.47 -10.01 -23.88
CA ARG A 29 -2.60 -9.61 -22.78
C ARG A 29 -2.33 -8.11 -22.81
N GLN A 30 -1.95 -7.58 -23.96
CA GLN A 30 -1.62 -6.16 -24.09
C GLN A 30 -2.84 -5.29 -23.78
N LEU A 31 -4.01 -5.66 -24.30
CA LEU A 31 -5.26 -4.93 -24.08
C LEU A 31 -5.67 -4.92 -22.60
N LEU A 32 -5.48 -6.04 -21.88
CA LEU A 32 -5.72 -6.11 -20.44
C LEU A 32 -4.70 -5.28 -19.64
N VAL A 33 -3.42 -5.27 -20.03
CA VAL A 33 -2.39 -4.43 -19.39
C VAL A 33 -2.75 -2.95 -19.58
N ASP A 34 -3.04 -2.54 -20.81
CA ASP A 34 -3.38 -1.16 -21.14
C ASP A 34 -4.63 -0.68 -20.39
N ALA A 35 -5.62 -1.56 -20.23
CA ALA A 35 -6.84 -1.25 -19.49
C ALA A 35 -6.62 -1.22 -17.96
N LEU A 36 -5.66 -1.96 -17.43
CA LEU A 36 -5.35 -1.99 -15.99
C LEU A 36 -4.47 -0.84 -15.52
N ILE A 37 -3.61 -0.29 -16.40
CA ILE A 37 -2.73 0.86 -16.07
C ILE A 37 -3.51 2.00 -15.37
N PRO A 38 -4.59 2.56 -15.94
CA PRO A 38 -5.29 3.68 -15.30
C PRO A 38 -5.95 3.28 -13.97
N THR A 39 -6.40 2.03 -13.84
CA THR A 39 -6.97 1.52 -12.58
C THR A 39 -5.91 1.40 -11.49
N VAL A 40 -4.72 0.89 -11.83
CA VAL A 40 -3.60 0.78 -10.88
C VAL A 40 -3.09 2.17 -10.51
N GLU A 41 -2.97 3.09 -11.46
CA GLU A 41 -2.61 4.48 -11.17
C GLU A 41 -3.61 5.15 -10.23
N ALA A 42 -4.92 4.96 -10.46
CA ALA A 42 -5.96 5.46 -9.57
C ALA A 42 -5.87 4.85 -8.16
N LEU A 43 -5.59 3.54 -8.05
CA LEU A 43 -5.41 2.87 -6.75
C LEU A 43 -4.14 3.33 -6.02
N LEU A 44 -3.06 3.60 -6.74
CA LEU A 44 -1.81 4.12 -6.14
C LEU A 44 -1.94 5.58 -5.71
N GLN A 45 -2.76 6.36 -6.41
CA GLN A 45 -3.09 7.74 -6.06
C GLN A 45 -4.21 7.84 -5.02
N GLN A 46 -4.89 6.73 -4.74
CA GLN A 46 -5.85 6.67 -3.65
C GLN A 46 -5.06 6.82 -2.36
N GLU A 47 -4.99 8.06 -1.86
CA GLU A 47 -4.43 8.35 -0.55
C GLU A 47 -5.09 7.38 0.43
N VAL A 48 -4.26 6.59 1.12
CA VAL A 48 -4.71 5.85 2.30
C VAL A 48 -5.37 6.90 3.17
N GLU A 49 -6.69 6.79 3.32
CA GLU A 49 -7.51 7.77 4.02
C GLU A 49 -6.82 8.07 5.35
N ALA A 50 -6.29 9.28 5.47
CA ALA A 50 -5.52 9.66 6.64
C ALA A 50 -6.43 9.46 7.84
N LEU A 51 -5.98 8.64 8.80
CA LEU A 51 -6.72 8.40 10.03
C LEU A 51 -7.14 9.77 10.60
N PRO A 52 -8.45 9.98 10.87
CA PRO A 52 -8.89 11.21 11.50
C PRO A 52 -8.08 11.45 12.77
N THR A 53 -7.66 12.70 13.00
CA THR A 53 -6.75 13.06 14.11
C THR A 53 -7.20 12.46 15.45
N GLU A 54 -8.50 12.44 15.70
CA GLU A 54 -9.11 11.86 16.90
C GLU A 54 -8.85 10.35 17.03
N GLN A 55 -8.94 9.59 15.94
CA GLN A 55 -8.64 8.16 15.93
C GLN A 55 -7.14 7.91 16.07
N PHE A 56 -6.32 8.77 15.47
CA PHE A 56 -4.88 8.72 15.65
C PHE A 56 -4.48 8.95 17.12
N GLU A 57 -5.06 9.96 17.78
CA GLU A 57 -4.80 10.23 19.20
C GLU A 57 -5.17 9.04 20.09
N VAL A 58 -6.33 8.42 19.85
CA VAL A 58 -6.76 7.21 20.58
C VAL A 58 -5.75 6.07 20.40
N LEU A 59 -5.32 5.80 19.17
CA LEU A 59 -4.33 4.76 18.89
C LEU A 59 -2.98 5.07 19.55
N THR A 60 -2.53 6.33 19.50
CA THR A 60 -1.27 6.71 20.16
C THR A 60 -1.33 6.56 21.67
N ASN A 61 -2.46 6.90 22.30
CA ASN A 61 -2.62 6.74 23.75
C ASN A 61 -2.64 5.26 24.13
N GLN A 62 -3.34 4.42 23.36
CA GLN A 62 -3.33 2.96 23.57
C GLN A 62 -1.93 2.37 23.46
N LEU A 63 -1.16 2.81 22.47
CA LEU A 63 0.21 2.33 22.26
C LEU A 63 1.16 2.78 23.38
N VAL A 64 0.99 4.00 23.89
CA VAL A 64 1.74 4.50 25.06
C VAL A 64 1.39 3.71 26.33
N GLU A 65 0.11 3.43 26.56
CA GLU A 65 -0.34 2.63 27.70
C GLU A 65 0.20 1.19 27.61
N GLU A 66 0.11 0.56 26.44
CA GLU A 66 0.66 -0.77 26.20
C GLU A 66 2.18 -0.79 26.43
N PHE A 67 2.91 0.18 25.86
CA PHE A 67 4.35 0.31 26.08
C PHE A 67 4.69 0.49 27.57
N ALA A 68 3.92 1.31 28.30
CA ALA A 68 4.08 1.49 29.74
C ALA A 68 3.83 0.20 30.55
N THR A 69 3.07 -0.76 30.03
CA THR A 69 2.92 -2.08 30.67
C THR A 69 4.14 -2.99 30.50
N PHE A 70 4.95 -2.77 29.46
CA PHE A 70 6.14 -3.58 29.18
C PHE A 70 7.41 -3.09 29.89
N PHE A 71 7.45 -1.81 30.28
CA PHE A 71 8.53 -1.26 31.09
C PHE A 71 8.07 -1.13 32.54
N ASP A 72 8.71 -1.84 33.46
CA ASP A 72 8.70 -1.43 34.87
C ASP A 72 9.14 0.04 34.95
N SER A 73 8.71 0.76 35.98
CA SER A 73 8.68 2.24 36.12
C SER A 73 9.98 3.03 35.84
N THR A 74 11.06 2.35 35.46
CA THR A 74 12.33 2.89 34.97
C THR A 74 12.73 2.21 33.66
N PRO A 75 12.44 2.80 32.49
CA PRO A 75 12.98 2.31 31.24
C PRO A 75 14.52 2.38 31.27
N PRO A 76 15.24 1.41 30.68
CA PRO A 76 16.68 1.46 30.58
C PRO A 76 17.09 2.70 29.77
N ALA A 77 18.01 3.49 30.31
CA ALA A 77 18.52 4.65 29.60
C ALA A 77 19.21 4.22 28.30
N LEU A 78 18.78 4.76 27.17
CA LEU A 78 19.47 4.59 25.91
C LEU A 78 20.81 5.33 25.96
N SER A 79 21.87 4.71 25.45
CA SER A 79 23.16 5.38 25.30
C SER A 79 23.07 6.51 24.28
N ASP A 80 23.88 7.56 24.44
CA ASP A 80 23.96 8.68 23.47
C ASP A 80 24.24 8.21 22.03
N TYR A 81 24.97 7.09 21.89
CA TYR A 81 25.23 6.46 20.61
C TYR A 81 23.96 5.89 19.97
N ALA A 82 23.12 5.21 20.76
CA ALA A 82 21.87 4.60 20.29
C ALA A 82 20.84 5.65 19.80
N VAL A 83 20.91 6.87 20.33
CA VAL A 83 20.05 7.99 19.89
C VAL A 83 20.75 8.88 18.85
N SER A 84 21.99 8.56 18.48
CA SER A 84 22.73 9.31 17.47
C SER A 84 22.24 8.96 16.06
N ARG A 85 22.40 9.91 15.14
CA ARG A 85 22.11 9.65 13.71
C ARG A 85 22.91 8.46 13.17
N ALA A 86 24.14 8.26 13.64
CA ALA A 86 24.95 7.13 13.22
C ALA A 86 24.39 5.80 13.72
N GLY A 87 23.91 5.75 14.96
CA GLY A 87 23.31 4.54 15.54
C GLY A 87 21.95 4.18 14.94
N ILE A 88 21.13 5.17 14.56
CA ILE A 88 19.80 4.93 13.96
C ILE A 88 19.89 4.29 12.56
N TYR A 89 20.94 4.57 11.80
CA TYR A 89 21.11 4.11 10.41
C TYR A 89 22.21 3.05 10.24
N GLU A 90 22.76 2.50 11.32
CA GLU A 90 23.88 1.55 11.25
C GLU A 90 23.56 0.32 10.38
N ASP A 91 22.33 -0.19 10.49
CA ASP A 91 21.85 -1.36 9.74
C ASP A 91 21.17 -1.00 8.39
N HIS A 92 21.08 0.29 8.07
CA HIS A 92 20.33 0.81 6.92
C HIS A 92 21.11 1.93 6.21
N PRO A 93 22.13 1.58 5.39
CA PRO A 93 22.94 2.53 4.62
C PRO A 93 22.20 3.17 3.43
#